data_AF-A0A2V9Q957-F1
#
_entry.id   AF-A0A2V9Q957-F1
#
_cell.length_a   1.000
_cell.length_b   1.000
_cell.length_c   1.000
_cell.angle_alpha   90.00
_cell.angle_beta   90.00
_cell.angle_gamma   90.00
#
_symmetry.space_group_name_H-M   'P 1'
#
loop_
_entity.id
_entity.type
_entity.pdbx_description
1 polymer ?
#
loop_
_entity_poly.entity_id
_entity_poly.type
_entity_poly.pdbx_seq_one_letter_code
_entity_poly.pdbx_strand_id
1 'polypeptide(L)'
;MQPSLSATRPLALNGAFQNGVFQSVAELGHVFRGQPWKTLSFTSAMPTTSTTKARSADSGLLDVFTLHESSIEAGKTSLNTRQPLVLKAILSGAIKRLWGTSSDLISSTQRDSIITALTNLTSGQPMVNKTELITPNLSVSSSRTALMSDASVTGLGNKEARECVLRAFSDACQTRTWNLMIDLIAQSGRYPPNASSLAGFMVEGEQHYWVNVAIDRFTGEVIDKQIEVVNE
;
A
#
# COMPACT_ATOMS: atom_id res chain seq x y z
N MET A 1 -9.78 -11.27 13.94
CA MET A 1 -10.45 -10.84 15.18
C MET A 1 -11.71 -10.07 14.78
N GLN A 2 -12.88 -10.44 15.31
CA GLN A 2 -14.13 -9.72 15.07
C GLN A 2 -14.25 -8.56 16.09
N PRO A 3 -14.57 -7.32 15.69
CA PRO A 3 -14.69 -6.23 16.66
C PRO A 3 -16.06 -6.20 17.34
N SER A 4 -16.05 -5.91 18.64
CA SER A 4 -17.15 -5.93 19.59
C SER A 4 -18.27 -4.90 19.30
N LEU A 5 -19.52 -5.31 19.48
CA LEU A 5 -20.73 -4.47 19.36
C LEU A 5 -20.97 -3.65 20.64
N SER A 6 -21.30 -2.36 20.50
CA SER A 6 -21.85 -1.54 21.60
C SER A 6 -22.93 -0.58 21.10
N ALA A 7 -24.15 -0.76 21.60
CA ALA A 7 -25.41 -0.22 21.10
C ALA A 7 -25.80 1.16 21.66
N THR A 8 -24.85 2.04 21.98
CA THR A 8 -25.16 3.31 22.67
C THR A 8 -24.51 4.56 22.09
N ARG A 9 -24.07 4.54 20.83
CA ARG A 9 -23.42 5.69 20.16
C ARG A 9 -24.33 6.36 19.11
N PRO A 10 -24.27 7.70 18.94
CA PRO A 10 -25.18 8.46 18.07
C PRO A 10 -25.23 7.95 16.62
N LEU A 11 -26.46 7.78 16.10
CA LEU A 11 -26.86 7.10 14.86
C LEU A 11 -26.64 7.89 13.55
N ALA A 12 -25.60 8.72 13.42
CA ALA A 12 -25.28 9.38 12.14
C ALA A 12 -24.44 8.51 11.19
N LEU A 13 -23.93 7.37 11.66
CA LEU A 13 -22.97 6.47 10.97
C LEU A 13 -23.47 5.01 10.89
N ASN A 14 -24.79 4.76 10.86
CA ASN A 14 -25.34 3.38 10.90
C ASN A 14 -25.22 2.62 9.56
N GLY A 15 -24.07 2.75 8.92
CA GLY A 15 -23.84 2.19 7.63
C GLY A 15 -23.01 3.12 6.76
N ALA A 16 -22.05 2.60 6.02
CA ALA A 16 -20.87 3.30 5.46
C ALA A 16 -19.62 2.99 6.27
N PHE A 17 -19.75 2.56 7.51
CA PHE A 17 -18.62 2.15 8.34
C PHE A 17 -19.01 0.87 9.08
N GLN A 18 -18.23 -0.20 8.95
CA GLN A 18 -18.29 -1.26 9.96
C GLN A 18 -17.98 -0.60 11.31
N ASN A 19 -18.96 -0.57 12.22
CA ASN A 19 -18.85 -0.03 13.58
C ASN A 19 -18.70 1.50 13.75
N GLY A 20 -18.97 2.31 12.72
CA GLY A 20 -18.95 3.77 12.86
C GLY A 20 -17.56 4.40 13.04
N VAL A 21 -16.51 3.71 12.59
CA VAL A 21 -15.12 4.17 12.61
C VAL A 21 -14.53 4.04 11.21
N PHE A 22 -13.70 5.00 10.82
CA PHE A 22 -12.99 4.92 9.55
C PHE A 22 -12.02 3.72 9.56
N GLN A 23 -12.13 2.80 8.59
CA GLN A 23 -11.19 1.68 8.45
C GLN A 23 -9.99 2.04 7.58
N SER A 24 -10.07 3.15 6.83
CA SER A 24 -8.98 3.62 5.99
C SER A 24 -9.16 5.11 5.66
N VAL A 25 -8.07 5.80 5.34
CA VAL A 25 -8.11 7.23 4.92
C VAL A 25 -8.97 7.43 3.66
N ALA A 26 -9.01 6.43 2.77
CA ALA A 26 -9.82 6.50 1.56
C ALA A 26 -11.34 6.51 1.83
N GLU A 27 -11.79 6.20 3.04
CA GLU A 27 -13.20 6.36 3.41
C GLU A 27 -13.63 7.82 3.58
N LEU A 28 -12.69 8.76 3.65
CA LEU A 28 -12.99 10.19 3.54
C LEU A 28 -13.71 10.53 2.22
N GLY A 29 -13.70 9.65 1.22
CA GLY A 29 -14.48 9.78 -0.01
C GLY A 29 -16.00 9.93 0.22
N HIS A 30 -16.49 9.59 1.41
CA HIS A 30 -17.90 9.77 1.81
C HIS A 30 -18.19 11.12 2.46
N VAL A 31 -17.16 11.88 2.83
CA VAL A 31 -17.29 13.18 3.51
C VAL A 31 -17.68 14.27 2.51
N PHE A 32 -18.63 15.13 2.88
CA PHE A 32 -19.07 16.25 2.06
C PHE A 32 -17.97 17.31 1.88
N ARG A 33 -17.89 17.91 0.68
CA ARG A 33 -16.93 18.96 0.29
C ARG A 33 -17.62 20.27 -0.03
N GLY A 34 -17.85 21.11 1.00
CA GLY A 34 -18.24 22.53 0.88
C GLY A 34 -19.58 22.85 0.17
N GLN A 35 -20.18 21.89 -0.53
CA GLN A 35 -21.45 21.99 -1.24
C GLN A 35 -22.30 20.77 -0.87
N PRO A 36 -23.62 20.93 -0.71
CA PRO A 36 -24.53 19.82 -0.49
C PRO A 36 -24.35 18.75 -1.58
N TRP A 37 -24.40 17.47 -1.18
CA TRP A 37 -24.38 16.31 -2.08
C TRP A 37 -23.09 16.10 -2.89
N LYS A 38 -22.04 16.86 -2.61
CA LYS A 38 -20.73 16.69 -3.21
C LYS A 38 -19.79 16.12 -2.17
N THR A 39 -19.13 15.00 -2.46
CA THR A 39 -18.17 14.37 -1.53
C THR A 39 -16.74 14.44 -2.04
N LEU A 40 -15.76 14.30 -1.14
CA LEU A 40 -14.35 14.14 -1.52
C LEU A 40 -14.22 12.99 -2.54
N SER A 41 -13.30 13.15 -3.48
CA SER A 41 -13.12 12.22 -4.58
C SER A 41 -11.74 11.60 -4.54
N PHE A 42 -11.69 10.28 -4.31
CA PHE A 42 -10.49 9.47 -4.48
C PHE A 42 -10.55 8.66 -5.78
N THR A 43 -11.48 9.00 -6.66
CA THR A 43 -11.48 8.57 -8.04
C THR A 43 -10.77 9.58 -8.91
N SER A 44 -10.45 9.17 -10.14
CA SER A 44 -9.92 10.09 -11.12
C SER A 44 -11.03 11.10 -11.50
N ALA A 45 -10.90 12.34 -11.03
CA ALA A 45 -11.94 13.36 -11.07
C ALA A 45 -11.79 14.25 -12.30
N MET A 46 -11.80 13.66 -13.50
CA MET A 46 -11.91 14.46 -14.72
C MET A 46 -13.29 14.37 -15.36
N PRO A 47 -13.84 15.51 -15.80
CA PRO A 47 -14.87 15.52 -16.83
C PRO A 47 -14.36 14.75 -18.04
N THR A 48 -15.23 13.96 -18.66
CA THR A 48 -14.97 13.20 -19.90
C THR A 48 -14.50 14.07 -21.08
N THR A 49 -14.50 15.39 -20.93
CA THR A 49 -14.12 16.40 -21.93
C THR A 49 -12.73 17.01 -21.74
N SER A 50 -12.00 16.67 -20.66
CA SER A 50 -10.66 17.20 -20.43
C SER A 50 -9.59 16.33 -21.08
N THR A 51 -8.74 16.95 -21.90
CA THR A 51 -7.55 16.33 -22.51
C THR A 51 -6.38 16.16 -21.53
N THR A 52 -6.51 16.70 -20.30
CA THR A 52 -5.49 16.53 -19.27
C THR A 52 -5.76 15.26 -18.45
N LYS A 53 -4.70 14.51 -18.13
CA LYS A 53 -4.78 13.23 -17.39
C LYS A 53 -5.58 13.40 -16.11
N ALA A 54 -6.30 12.37 -15.71
CA ALA A 54 -7.23 12.48 -14.60
C ALA A 54 -6.51 12.70 -13.25
N ARG A 55 -7.07 13.59 -12.44
CA ARG A 55 -6.49 14.06 -11.17
C ARG A 55 -7.62 14.23 -10.15
N SER A 56 -7.27 14.21 -8.87
CA SER A 56 -8.15 14.70 -7.81
C SER A 56 -7.40 15.67 -6.91
N ALA A 57 -8.02 16.80 -6.58
CA ALA A 57 -7.50 17.74 -5.59
C ALA A 57 -7.42 17.12 -4.19
N ASP A 58 -8.26 16.10 -3.93
CA ASP A 58 -8.36 15.44 -2.62
C ASP A 58 -7.30 14.33 -2.46
N SER A 59 -6.58 13.98 -3.53
CA SER A 59 -5.63 12.86 -3.53
C SER A 59 -4.48 13.01 -2.53
N GLY A 60 -4.04 14.25 -2.27
CA GLY A 60 -2.98 14.55 -1.30
C GLY A 60 -3.32 14.13 0.14
N LEU A 61 -4.61 13.94 0.46
CA LEU A 61 -5.02 13.45 1.78
C LEU A 61 -4.43 12.06 2.09
N LEU A 62 -4.19 11.23 1.07
CA LEU A 62 -3.59 9.90 1.23
C LEU A 62 -2.11 9.93 1.66
N ASP A 63 -1.41 11.03 1.38
CA ASP A 63 0.00 11.17 1.76
C ASP A 63 0.16 11.90 3.11
N VAL A 64 -0.77 12.78 3.45
CA VAL A 64 -0.71 13.62 4.66
C VAL A 64 -1.34 12.94 5.86
N PHE A 65 -2.42 12.18 5.67
CA PHE A 65 -3.14 11.53 6.75
C PHE A 65 -2.85 10.03 6.77
N THR A 66 -2.77 9.48 7.98
CA THR A 66 -2.81 8.04 8.24
C THR A 66 -3.93 7.77 9.24
N LEU A 67 -4.55 6.60 9.12
CA LEU A 67 -5.31 6.04 10.22
C LEU A 67 -4.31 5.45 11.22
N HIS A 68 -4.59 5.59 12.52
CA HIS A 68 -3.80 4.98 13.58
C HIS A 68 -4.74 4.66 14.74
N GLU A 69 -5.01 3.38 14.98
CA GLU A 69 -5.99 2.93 15.97
C GLU A 69 -5.35 2.27 17.19
N SER A 70 -4.08 1.86 17.08
CA SER A 70 -3.40 1.03 18.06
C SER A 70 -1.91 1.35 18.11
N SER A 71 -1.26 1.09 19.25
CA SER A 71 0.21 1.18 19.35
C SER A 71 0.94 0.12 18.51
N ILE A 72 0.23 -0.93 18.10
CA ILE A 72 0.73 -2.00 17.22
C ILE A 72 -0.12 -2.00 15.96
N GLU A 73 0.54 -1.80 14.83
CA GLU A 73 -0.05 -1.74 13.48
C GLU A 73 0.33 -2.98 12.67
N ALA A 74 -0.55 -3.39 11.76
CA ALA A 74 -0.25 -4.49 10.84
C ALA A 74 0.86 -4.09 9.86
N GLY A 75 1.65 -5.07 9.41
CA GLY A 75 2.72 -4.84 8.44
C GLY A 75 2.18 -4.26 7.12
N LYS A 76 2.77 -3.15 6.66
CA LYS A 76 2.38 -2.48 5.41
C LYS A 76 3.19 -3.00 4.22
N THR A 77 2.50 -3.37 3.15
CA THR A 77 3.12 -3.89 1.93
C THR A 77 3.52 -2.77 0.98
N SER A 78 4.64 -2.91 0.27
CA SER A 78 4.98 -1.91 -0.76
C SER A 78 4.02 -1.99 -1.96
N LEU A 79 3.42 -0.86 -2.38
CA LEU A 79 2.68 -0.76 -3.66
C LEU A 79 3.57 -1.05 -4.87
N ASN A 80 4.88 -0.93 -4.71
CA ASN A 80 5.88 -1.20 -5.75
C ASN A 80 6.38 -2.65 -5.74
N THR A 81 5.82 -3.53 -4.90
CA THR A 81 6.23 -4.94 -4.83
C THR A 81 6.05 -5.64 -6.18
N ARG A 82 6.96 -6.57 -6.49
CA ARG A 82 6.88 -7.46 -7.66
C ARG A 82 6.17 -8.78 -7.34
N GLN A 83 5.61 -8.91 -6.14
CA GLN A 83 4.85 -10.08 -5.72
C GLN A 83 3.35 -9.82 -5.89
N PRO A 84 2.75 -10.16 -7.05
CA PRO A 84 1.34 -9.86 -7.32
C PRO A 84 0.40 -10.62 -6.38
N LEU A 85 0.82 -11.78 -5.86
CA LEU A 85 0.00 -12.57 -4.93
C LEU A 85 -0.32 -11.82 -3.64
N VAL A 86 0.63 -11.03 -3.12
CA VAL A 86 0.42 -10.22 -1.91
C VAL A 86 -0.61 -9.12 -2.19
N LEU A 87 -0.47 -8.41 -3.31
CA LEU A 87 -1.42 -7.36 -3.70
C LEU A 87 -2.82 -7.93 -4.00
N LYS A 88 -2.90 -9.12 -4.61
CA LYS A 88 -4.16 -9.84 -4.80
C LYS A 88 -4.79 -10.23 -3.47
N ALA A 89 -4.01 -10.67 -2.48
CA ALA A 89 -4.52 -11.01 -1.17
C ALA A 89 -5.17 -9.81 -0.48
N ILE A 90 -4.56 -8.62 -0.57
CA ILE A 90 -5.12 -7.36 -0.04
C ILE A 90 -6.49 -7.04 -0.65
N LEU A 91 -6.67 -7.25 -1.96
CA LEU A 91 -7.95 -7.02 -2.64
C LEU A 91 -8.97 -8.16 -2.49
N SER A 92 -8.59 -9.31 -1.92
CA SER A 92 -9.44 -10.50 -1.91
C SER A 92 -10.69 -10.37 -1.05
N GLY A 93 -10.64 -9.51 -0.02
CA GLY A 93 -11.78 -9.17 0.85
C GLY A 93 -12.44 -7.82 0.52
N ALA A 94 -12.03 -7.13 -0.56
CA ALA A 94 -12.57 -5.82 -0.88
C ALA A 94 -14.01 -5.93 -1.41
N ILE A 95 -14.94 -5.29 -0.69
CA ILE A 95 -16.35 -5.18 -1.08
C ILE A 95 -16.55 -3.83 -1.77
N LYS A 96 -17.18 -3.86 -2.96
CA LYS A 96 -17.41 -2.66 -3.78
C LYS A 96 -18.29 -1.64 -3.07
N ARG A 97 -19.21 -2.10 -2.21
CA ARG A 97 -20.17 -1.29 -1.47
C ARG A 97 -20.00 -1.52 0.03
N LEU A 98 -20.16 -0.49 0.85
CA LEU A 98 -19.93 -0.58 2.31
C LEU A 98 -20.98 -1.44 3.02
N TRP A 99 -22.18 -1.54 2.45
CA TRP A 99 -23.23 -2.48 2.86
C TRP A 99 -23.37 -3.67 1.90
N GLY A 100 -22.39 -3.84 1.03
CA GLY A 100 -22.42 -4.93 0.06
C GLY A 100 -22.32 -6.27 0.78
N THR A 101 -22.92 -7.29 0.17
CA THR A 101 -22.79 -8.67 0.65
C THR A 101 -21.64 -9.37 -0.07
N SER A 102 -21.52 -10.69 0.09
CA SER A 102 -20.52 -11.47 -0.61
C SER A 102 -20.60 -11.35 -2.14
N SER A 103 -21.77 -11.01 -2.70
CA SER A 103 -21.95 -10.76 -4.13
C SER A 103 -21.31 -9.46 -4.63
N ASP A 104 -21.04 -8.51 -3.73
CA ASP A 104 -20.39 -7.23 -4.05
C ASP A 104 -18.87 -7.29 -3.95
N LEU A 105 -18.28 -8.44 -3.64
CA LEU A 105 -16.82 -8.60 -3.65
C LEU A 105 -16.23 -8.30 -5.04
N ILE A 106 -15.00 -7.80 -5.05
CA ILE A 106 -14.17 -7.80 -6.25
C ILE A 106 -13.93 -9.27 -6.66
N SER A 107 -14.37 -9.64 -7.87
CA SER A 107 -14.16 -10.99 -8.38
C SER A 107 -12.67 -11.26 -8.64
N SER A 108 -12.27 -12.53 -8.68
CA SER A 108 -10.88 -12.91 -8.99
C SER A 108 -10.39 -12.31 -10.31
N THR A 109 -11.22 -12.29 -11.36
CA THR A 109 -10.88 -11.69 -12.66
C THR A 109 -10.68 -10.18 -12.57
N GLN A 110 -11.57 -9.47 -11.85
CA GLN A 110 -11.44 -8.02 -11.66
C GLN A 110 -10.17 -7.68 -10.88
N ARG A 111 -9.92 -8.42 -9.80
CA ARG A 111 -8.72 -8.31 -8.96
C ARG A 111 -7.45 -8.51 -9.79
N ASP A 112 -7.39 -9.57 -10.58
CA ASP A 112 -6.22 -9.89 -11.39
C ASP A 112 -5.94 -8.80 -12.43
N SER A 113 -6.99 -8.23 -13.03
CA SER A 113 -6.88 -7.12 -13.96
C SER A 113 -6.33 -5.86 -13.26
N ILE A 114 -6.85 -5.53 -12.07
CA ILE A 114 -6.39 -4.37 -11.27
C ILE A 114 -4.93 -4.52 -10.85
N ILE A 115 -4.53 -5.70 -10.38
CA ILE A 115 -3.14 -5.94 -9.97
C ILE A 115 -2.19 -5.94 -11.17
N THR A 116 -2.62 -6.44 -12.32
CA THR A 116 -1.84 -6.35 -13.57
C THR A 116 -1.63 -4.88 -13.97
N ALA A 117 -2.69 -4.06 -13.93
CA ALA A 117 -2.59 -2.63 -14.20
C ALA A 117 -1.64 -1.91 -13.23
N LEU A 118 -1.74 -2.19 -11.92
CA LEU A 118 -0.84 -1.63 -10.90
C LEU A 118 0.62 -2.06 -11.11
N THR A 119 0.84 -3.33 -11.45
CA THR A 119 2.19 -3.85 -11.71
C THR A 119 2.80 -3.19 -12.94
N ASN A 120 2.03 -3.01 -14.01
CA ASN A 120 2.47 -2.29 -15.21
C ASN A 120 2.75 -0.80 -14.92
N LEU A 121 1.95 -0.17 -14.08
CA LEU A 121 2.12 1.22 -13.68
C LEU A 121 3.41 1.45 -12.86
N THR A 122 3.83 0.44 -12.10
CA THR A 122 5.02 0.51 -11.24
C THR A 122 6.25 -0.17 -11.86
N SER A 123 6.12 -0.85 -13.00
CA SER A 123 7.24 -1.54 -13.67
C SER A 123 8.20 -0.56 -14.33
N GLY A 124 7.68 0.45 -15.00
CA GLY A 124 8.48 1.50 -15.64
C GLY A 124 9.14 2.42 -14.62
N GLN A 125 8.37 2.91 -13.65
CA GLN A 125 8.86 3.75 -12.57
C GLN A 125 8.09 3.47 -11.26
N PRO A 126 8.77 3.26 -10.13
CA PRO A 126 8.12 3.07 -8.85
C PRO A 126 7.31 4.31 -8.46
N MET A 127 6.19 4.12 -7.80
CA MET A 127 5.46 5.21 -7.17
C MET A 127 6.24 5.75 -5.97
N VAL A 128 6.31 7.07 -5.84
CA VAL A 128 6.94 7.76 -4.71
C VAL A 128 5.89 8.04 -3.63
N ASN A 129 4.66 8.35 -4.03
CA ASN A 129 3.56 8.73 -3.15
C ASN A 129 2.30 7.87 -3.37
N LYS A 130 1.46 7.74 -2.34
CA LYS A 130 0.14 7.07 -2.48
C LYS A 130 -0.81 7.87 -3.36
N THR A 131 -0.67 9.19 -3.38
CA THR A 131 -1.37 10.09 -4.31
C THR A 131 -1.28 9.64 -5.77
N GLU A 132 -0.18 8.97 -6.16
CA GLU A 132 0.02 8.50 -7.53
C GLU A 132 -0.97 7.41 -7.97
N LEU A 133 -1.72 6.79 -7.03
CA LEU A 133 -2.83 5.90 -7.37
C LEU A 133 -3.96 6.66 -8.08
N ILE A 134 -4.11 7.95 -7.78
CA ILE A 134 -5.19 8.81 -8.27
C ILE A 134 -4.70 9.83 -9.28
N THR A 135 -3.60 10.51 -8.96
CA THR A 135 -3.04 11.63 -9.71
C THR A 135 -1.66 11.22 -10.23
N PRO A 136 -1.48 10.96 -11.54
CA PRO A 136 -0.22 10.44 -12.04
C PRO A 136 0.89 11.48 -11.88
N ASN A 137 2.08 11.03 -11.48
CA ASN A 137 3.25 11.89 -11.41
C ASN A 137 3.81 12.15 -12.83
N LEU A 138 3.41 13.29 -13.41
CA LEU A 138 3.79 13.66 -14.77
C LEU A 138 5.22 14.23 -14.88
N SER A 139 5.89 14.57 -13.76
CA SER A 139 7.31 14.96 -13.81
C SER A 139 8.21 13.75 -14.12
N VAL A 140 7.71 12.55 -13.85
CA VAL A 140 8.41 11.28 -14.12
C VAL A 140 8.11 10.77 -15.53
N SER A 141 6.85 10.89 -15.98
CA SER A 141 6.46 10.57 -17.37
C SER A 141 5.18 11.28 -17.76
N SER A 142 5.22 12.01 -18.87
CA SER A 142 4.08 12.78 -19.42
C SER A 142 2.94 11.89 -19.93
N SER A 143 3.22 10.62 -20.25
CA SER A 143 2.22 9.66 -20.73
C SER A 143 1.59 8.82 -19.60
N ARG A 144 2.14 8.89 -18.38
CA ARG A 144 1.72 8.07 -17.23
C ARG A 144 0.24 8.28 -16.92
N THR A 145 -0.46 7.17 -16.68
CA THR A 145 -1.83 7.13 -16.17
C THR A 145 -1.82 6.71 -14.70
N ALA A 146 -2.85 7.09 -13.95
CA ALA A 146 -3.04 6.65 -12.57
C ALA A 146 -3.94 5.40 -12.54
N LEU A 147 -3.74 4.53 -11.54
CA LEU A 147 -4.51 3.30 -11.40
C LEU A 147 -6.02 3.56 -11.37
N MET A 148 -6.46 4.63 -10.68
CA MET A 148 -7.88 5.00 -10.59
C MET A 148 -8.51 5.43 -11.91
N SER A 149 -7.70 5.65 -12.95
CA SER A 149 -8.13 5.95 -14.32
C SER A 149 -8.06 4.75 -15.26
N ASP A 150 -7.51 3.63 -14.80
CA ASP A 150 -7.41 2.42 -15.61
C ASP A 150 -8.79 1.77 -15.80
N ALA A 151 -8.98 1.15 -16.96
CA ALA A 151 -10.22 0.45 -17.32
C ALA A 151 -10.57 -0.65 -16.31
N SER A 152 -9.58 -1.31 -15.71
CA SER A 152 -9.80 -2.34 -14.68
C SER A 152 -10.47 -1.79 -13.43
N VAL A 153 -10.24 -0.51 -13.10
CA VAL A 153 -10.85 0.17 -11.95
C VAL A 153 -12.13 0.88 -12.35
N THR A 154 -12.15 1.63 -13.46
CA THR A 154 -13.36 2.34 -13.91
C THR A 154 -14.49 1.37 -14.25
N GLY A 155 -14.16 0.16 -14.72
CA GLY A 155 -15.11 -0.92 -14.98
C GLY A 155 -15.79 -1.50 -13.73
N LEU A 156 -15.36 -1.13 -12.51
CA LEU A 156 -16.05 -1.52 -11.28
C LEU A 156 -17.40 -0.80 -11.10
N GLY A 157 -17.62 0.30 -11.82
CA GLY A 157 -18.90 1.02 -11.85
C GLY A 157 -18.86 2.35 -11.13
N ASN A 158 -19.77 2.54 -10.17
CA ASN A 158 -19.96 3.82 -9.49
C ASN A 158 -18.72 4.24 -8.66
N LYS A 159 -18.74 5.48 -8.15
CA LYS A 159 -17.66 6.05 -7.33
C LYS A 159 -17.27 5.13 -6.17
N GLU A 160 -18.26 4.64 -5.43
CA GLU A 160 -18.06 3.79 -4.26
C GLU A 160 -17.33 2.49 -4.62
N ALA A 161 -17.75 1.82 -5.70
CA ALA A 161 -17.13 0.61 -6.21
C ALA A 161 -15.70 0.86 -6.70
N ARG A 162 -15.42 2.01 -7.29
CA ARG A 162 -14.05 2.37 -7.69
C ARG A 162 -13.17 2.60 -6.45
N GLU A 163 -13.64 3.38 -5.49
CA GLU A 163 -12.88 3.75 -4.29
C GLU A 163 -12.63 2.57 -3.34
N CYS A 164 -13.33 1.43 -3.50
CA CYS A 164 -13.03 0.23 -2.72
C CYS A 164 -11.57 -0.24 -2.91
N VAL A 165 -10.98 -0.02 -4.09
CA VAL A 165 -9.57 -0.33 -4.37
C VAL A 165 -8.65 0.52 -3.49
N LEU A 166 -8.98 1.80 -3.30
CA LEU A 166 -8.18 2.66 -2.42
C LEU A 166 -8.46 2.40 -0.95
N ARG A 167 -9.69 2.03 -0.57
CA ARG A 167 -9.97 1.59 0.80
C ARG A 167 -9.09 0.41 1.19
N ALA A 168 -8.94 -0.56 0.29
CA ALA A 168 -8.06 -1.70 0.50
C ALA A 168 -6.56 -1.31 0.56
N PHE A 169 -6.08 -0.42 -0.31
CA PHE A 169 -4.65 -0.10 -0.39
C PHE A 169 -4.16 1.04 0.51
N SER A 170 -5.04 1.96 0.90
CA SER A 170 -4.62 3.19 1.56
C SER A 170 -3.98 2.96 2.93
N ASP A 171 -4.43 1.95 3.67
CA ASP A 171 -3.81 1.60 4.95
C ASP A 171 -2.84 0.41 4.84
N ALA A 172 -3.23 -0.65 4.11
CA ALA A 172 -2.43 -1.88 3.99
C ALA A 172 -1.12 -1.72 3.20
N CYS A 173 -0.96 -0.62 2.43
CA CYS A 173 0.21 -0.42 1.58
C CYS A 173 0.99 0.88 1.85
N GLN A 174 2.22 0.94 1.35
CA GLN A 174 3.12 2.11 1.39
C GLN A 174 3.96 2.23 0.11
N THR A 175 4.55 3.40 -0.15
CA THR A 175 5.44 3.65 -1.30
C THR A 175 6.89 3.99 -0.94
N ARG A 176 7.13 4.42 0.31
CA ARG A 176 8.36 5.08 0.74
C ARG A 176 9.37 4.20 1.47
N THR A 177 8.98 3.03 1.96
CA THR A 177 9.89 2.23 2.81
C THR A 177 10.29 0.93 2.11
N TRP A 178 11.57 0.61 2.11
CA TRP A 178 12.06 -0.73 1.82
C TRP A 178 12.25 -1.48 3.13
N ASN A 179 11.55 -2.60 3.27
CA ASN A 179 11.73 -3.52 4.39
C ASN A 179 12.52 -4.71 3.88
N LEU A 180 13.68 -4.94 4.48
CA LEU A 180 14.61 -6.02 4.11
C LEU A 180 14.91 -6.85 5.34
N MET A 181 14.85 -8.18 5.18
CA MET A 181 15.45 -9.13 6.11
C MET A 181 16.75 -9.62 5.46
N ILE A 182 17.87 -9.45 6.15
CA ILE A 182 19.19 -9.89 5.72
C ILE A 182 19.63 -11.01 6.65
N ASP A 183 19.91 -12.16 6.06
CA ASP A 183 20.52 -13.29 6.75
C ASP A 183 22.04 -13.14 6.68
N LEU A 184 22.68 -12.97 7.83
CA LEU A 184 24.10 -12.63 7.94
C LEU A 184 24.86 -13.67 8.77
N ILE A 185 25.76 -14.39 8.09
CA ILE A 185 26.77 -15.25 8.73
C ILE A 185 28.05 -14.44 8.91
N ALA A 186 28.38 -14.11 10.16
CA ALA A 186 29.63 -13.45 10.52
C ALA A 186 30.65 -14.49 10.97
N GLN A 187 31.74 -14.63 10.21
CA GLN A 187 32.84 -15.55 10.53
C GLN A 187 34.06 -14.77 11.04
N SER A 188 34.64 -15.27 12.12
CA SER A 188 35.92 -14.83 12.68
C SER A 188 36.95 -15.94 12.52
N GLY A 189 38.23 -15.58 12.34
CA GLY A 189 39.26 -16.54 11.99
C GLY A 189 40.56 -15.87 11.56
N ARG A 190 41.44 -16.64 10.90
CA ARG A 190 42.78 -16.17 10.50
C ARG A 190 43.23 -16.74 9.16
N TYR A 191 44.21 -16.07 8.56
CA TYR A 191 44.94 -16.62 7.42
C TYR A 191 46.18 -17.39 7.90
N PRO A 192 46.47 -18.58 7.34
CA PRO A 192 47.75 -19.23 7.58
C PRO A 192 48.91 -18.41 7.00
N PRO A 193 50.15 -18.60 7.51
CA PRO A 193 51.32 -17.83 7.07
C PRO A 193 51.63 -17.91 5.57
N ASN A 194 51.16 -18.95 4.88
CA ASN A 194 51.36 -19.19 3.45
C ASN A 194 50.12 -18.87 2.60
N ALA A 195 49.08 -18.24 3.16
CA ALA A 195 47.90 -17.86 2.38
C ALA A 195 48.27 -16.78 1.35
N SER A 196 48.00 -17.07 0.08
CA SER A 196 48.16 -16.13 -1.04
C SER A 196 46.82 -15.62 -1.59
N SER A 197 45.68 -16.01 -0.97
CA SER A 197 44.34 -15.60 -1.39
C SER A 197 43.34 -15.58 -0.23
N LEU A 198 42.23 -14.85 -0.44
CA LEU A 198 41.11 -14.77 0.51
C LEU A 198 40.45 -16.12 0.81
N ALA A 199 40.55 -17.09 -0.12
CA ALA A 199 40.00 -18.44 0.09
C ALA A 199 40.77 -19.25 1.14
N GLY A 200 41.96 -18.80 1.55
CA GLY A 200 42.75 -19.43 2.61
C GLY A 200 42.31 -19.07 4.03
N PHE A 201 41.20 -18.34 4.21
CA PHE A 201 40.70 -17.95 5.53
C PHE A 201 40.24 -19.18 6.31
N MET A 202 40.88 -19.44 7.45
CA MET A 202 40.45 -20.47 8.39
C MET A 202 39.49 -19.88 9.41
N VAL A 203 38.25 -20.37 9.40
CA VAL A 203 37.20 -19.95 10.34
C VAL A 203 37.45 -20.60 11.71
N GLU A 204 37.46 -19.78 12.75
CA GLU A 204 37.63 -20.20 14.15
C GLU A 204 36.36 -19.96 14.98
N GLY A 205 35.46 -19.09 14.52
CA GLY A 205 34.16 -18.87 15.13
C GLY A 205 33.16 -18.34 14.11
N GLU A 206 31.90 -18.73 14.25
CA GLU A 206 30.80 -18.30 13.39
C GLU A 206 29.65 -17.83 14.26
N GLN A 207 29.01 -16.73 13.86
CA GLN A 207 27.81 -16.22 14.50
C GLN A 207 26.80 -15.81 13.43
N HIS A 208 25.55 -16.19 13.67
CA HIS A 208 24.46 -16.02 12.72
C HIS A 208 23.50 -14.93 13.21
N TYR A 209 23.14 -14.00 12.33
CA TYR A 209 22.31 -12.83 12.64
C TYR A 209 21.19 -12.66 11.61
N TRP A 210 20.00 -12.35 12.09
CA TRP A 210 18.93 -11.79 11.26
C TRP A 210 18.85 -10.29 11.45
N VAL A 211 19.08 -9.56 10.37
CA VAL A 211 19.02 -8.10 10.36
C VAL A 211 17.77 -7.67 9.62
N ASN A 212 16.82 -7.10 10.35
CA ASN A 212 15.65 -6.44 9.78
C ASN A 212 15.97 -4.94 9.66
N VAL A 213 15.92 -4.41 8.44
CA VAL A 213 16.18 -2.99 8.18
C VAL A 213 15.05 -2.38 7.38
N ALA A 214 14.61 -1.20 7.83
CA ALA A 214 13.71 -0.34 7.10
C ALA A 214 14.48 0.86 6.57
N ILE A 215 14.44 1.08 5.27
CA ILE A 215 15.16 2.16 4.59
C ILE A 215 14.13 3.08 3.92
N ASP A 216 14.23 4.38 4.14
CA ASP A 216 13.47 5.33 3.34
C ASP A 216 14.02 5.35 1.91
N ARG A 217 13.15 5.07 0.94
CA ARG A 217 13.46 4.99 -0.48
C ARG A 217 13.85 6.34 -1.07
N PHE A 218 13.40 7.45 -0.46
CA PHE A 218 13.70 8.78 -0.98
C PHE A 218 15.05 9.31 -0.52
N THR A 219 15.34 9.20 0.78
CA THR A 219 16.60 9.71 1.37
C THR A 219 17.72 8.67 1.36
N GLY A 220 17.40 7.37 1.33
CA GLY A 220 18.35 6.29 1.55
C GLY A 220 18.71 6.08 3.03
N GLU A 221 18.09 6.82 3.94
CA GLU A 221 18.34 6.72 5.37
C GLU A 221 17.72 5.45 5.95
N VAL A 222 18.45 4.83 6.88
CA VAL A 222 17.91 3.72 7.69
C VAL A 222 17.00 4.34 8.74
N ILE A 223 15.70 4.12 8.59
CA ILE A 223 14.67 4.66 9.49
C ILE A 223 14.41 3.73 10.68
N ASP A 224 14.66 2.43 10.51
CA ASP A 224 14.57 1.46 11.59
C ASP A 224 15.52 0.28 11.33
N LYS A 225 16.02 -0.32 12.40
CA LYS A 225 16.92 -1.49 12.36
C LYS A 225 16.77 -2.33 13.62
N GLN A 226 16.50 -3.61 13.40
CA GLN A 226 16.50 -4.65 14.44
C GLN A 226 17.48 -5.75 14.06
N ILE A 227 18.34 -6.13 14.99
CA ILE A 227 19.32 -7.20 14.81
C ILE A 227 19.02 -8.27 15.85
N GLU A 228 18.81 -9.49 15.37
CA GLU A 228 18.57 -10.67 16.20
C GLU A 228 19.72 -11.65 16.04
N VAL A 229 20.19 -12.20 17.16
CA VAL A 229 21.16 -13.28 17.17
C VAL A 229 20.38 -14.58 17.01
N VAL A 230 20.71 -15.36 15.98
CA VAL A 230 20.13 -16.68 15.79
C VAL A 230 20.83 -17.65 16.73
N ASN A 231 20.07 -18.24 17.64
CA ASN A 231 20.54 -19.30 18.52
C ASN A 231 19.93 -20.61 18.02
N GLU A 232 20.76 -21.58 17.71
CA GLU A 232 20.38 -22.97 17.40
C GLU A 232 20.38 -23.84 18.65
#